data_AF-A0A0L0ESL3-F1
#
_entry.id   AF-A0A0L0ESL3-F1
#
_cell.length_a   1.000
_cell.length_b   1.000
_cell.length_c   1.000
_cell.angle_alpha   90.00
_cell.angle_beta   90.00
_cell.angle_gamma   90.00
#
_symmetry.space_group_name_H-M   'P 1'
#
loop_
_entity.id
_entity.type
_entity.pdbx_description
1 polymer ?
#
loop_
_entity_poly.entity_id
_entity_poly.type
_entity_poly.pdbx_seq_one_letter_code
_entity_poly.pdbx_strand_id
1 'polypeptide(L)'
;MKLTFQDFEFDCQNLALSKQGRKISIKEKPAMLLGLFLSDPQKIYSKAEILEHVWPGRTVTEQVVFQNIGHLRALFGDDAIKTFSKKGYQWQLPVQPSEPVEAQPEAEQQQAQPVAAPSATSTEQVSEEAQSLPWKWLAPLAALIIGAGVLALMV
;
A
#
# COMPACT_ATOMS: atom_id res chain seq x y z
N MET A 1 -10.30 -6.40 3.23
CA MET A 1 -10.95 -7.14 2.12
C MET A 1 -10.30 -6.69 0.84
N LYS A 2 -9.78 -7.64 0.07
CA LYS A 2 -9.12 -7.36 -1.19
C LYS A 2 -10.01 -7.83 -2.34
N LEU A 3 -10.03 -7.06 -3.42
CA LEU A 3 -10.87 -7.29 -4.59
C LEU A 3 -9.99 -7.23 -5.84
N THR A 4 -10.20 -8.16 -6.76
CA THR A 4 -9.50 -8.21 -8.03
C THR A 4 -10.43 -7.92 -9.19
N PHE A 5 -9.93 -7.19 -10.18
CA PHE A 5 -10.63 -6.89 -11.43
C PHE A 5 -9.58 -6.65 -12.54
N GLN A 6 -9.75 -7.29 -13.70
CA GLN A 6 -8.70 -7.34 -14.73
C GLN A 6 -7.33 -7.79 -14.12
N ASP A 7 -6.28 -6.99 -14.31
CA ASP A 7 -4.94 -7.19 -13.76
C ASP A 7 -4.71 -6.46 -12.40
N PHE A 8 -5.76 -5.85 -11.84
CA PHE A 8 -5.67 -5.01 -10.66
C PHE A 8 -6.14 -5.75 -9.40
N GLU A 9 -5.47 -5.45 -8.30
CA GLU A 9 -5.87 -5.79 -6.94
C GLU A 9 -6.08 -4.49 -6.16
N PHE A 10 -7.23 -4.37 -5.50
CA PHE A 10 -7.57 -3.25 -4.65
C PHE A 10 -7.83 -3.71 -3.21
N ASP A 11 -7.08 -3.16 -2.27
CA ASP A 11 -7.31 -3.34 -0.85
C ASP A 11 -8.25 -2.24 -0.34
N CYS A 12 -9.48 -2.63 -0.01
CA CYS A 12 -10.51 -1.69 0.44
C CYS A 12 -10.23 -1.09 1.82
N GLN A 13 -9.45 -1.77 2.67
CA GLN A 13 -9.10 -1.25 4.00
C GLN A 13 -7.96 -0.23 3.90
N ASN A 14 -6.95 -0.56 3.11
CA ASN A 14 -5.76 0.28 2.98
C ASN A 14 -5.86 1.33 1.86
N LEU A 15 -6.96 1.33 1.10
CA LEU A 15 -7.16 2.14 -0.11
C LEU A 15 -5.97 2.04 -1.08
N ALA A 16 -5.40 0.84 -1.18
CA ALA A 16 -4.19 0.58 -1.94
C ALA A 16 -4.52 -0.16 -3.24
N LEU A 17 -3.98 0.33 -4.35
CA LEU A 17 -4.12 -0.27 -5.66
C LEU A 17 -2.79 -0.91 -6.08
N SER A 18 -2.86 -2.11 -6.62
CA SER A 18 -1.73 -2.78 -7.26
C SER A 18 -2.14 -3.31 -8.63
N LYS A 19 -1.21 -3.39 -9.57
CA LYS A 19 -1.39 -4.06 -10.87
C LYS A 19 -0.31 -5.10 -11.03
N GLN A 20 -0.69 -6.37 -11.20
CA GLN A 20 0.26 -7.49 -11.33
C GLN A 20 1.31 -7.48 -10.20
N GLY A 21 0.87 -7.27 -8.95
CA GLY A 21 1.73 -7.21 -7.76
C GLY A 21 2.53 -5.92 -7.58
N ARG A 22 2.53 -4.99 -8.55
CA ARG A 22 3.20 -3.68 -8.40
C ARG A 22 2.24 -2.64 -7.86
N LYS A 23 2.61 -2.00 -6.75
CA LYS A 23 1.81 -0.93 -6.14
C LYS A 23 1.72 0.28 -7.07
N ILE A 24 0.50 0.73 -7.31
CA ILE A 24 0.18 1.94 -8.07
C ILE A 24 -0.24 3.03 -7.08
N SER A 25 0.35 4.21 -7.22
CA SER A 25 -0.06 5.37 -6.43
C SER A 25 -1.40 5.89 -6.91
N ILE A 26 -2.41 5.81 -6.05
CA ILE A 26 -3.74 6.39 -6.25
C ILE A 26 -4.00 7.39 -5.13
N LYS A 27 -4.64 8.53 -5.45
CA LYS A 27 -5.03 9.51 -4.43
C LYS A 27 -6.17 8.96 -3.58
N GLU A 28 -6.29 9.45 -2.35
CA GLU A 28 -7.29 9.00 -1.39
C GLU A 28 -8.73 9.07 -1.93
N LYS A 29 -9.16 10.20 -2.50
CA LYS A 29 -10.55 10.36 -2.96
C LYS A 29 -10.94 9.47 -4.14
N PRO A 30 -10.12 9.33 -5.21
CA PRO A 30 -10.35 8.31 -6.22
C PRO A 30 -10.38 6.88 -5.64
N ALA A 31 -9.50 6.57 -4.67
CA ALA A 31 -9.47 5.25 -4.05
C ALA A 31 -10.73 4.98 -3.21
N MET A 32 -11.23 5.96 -2.46
CA MET A 32 -12.51 5.87 -1.75
C MET A 32 -13.67 5.66 -2.72
N LEU A 33 -13.71 6.41 -3.83
CA LEU A 33 -14.73 6.25 -4.86
C LEU A 33 -14.67 4.87 -5.52
N LEU A 34 -13.47 4.36 -5.78
CA LEU A 34 -13.27 3.00 -6.27
C LEU A 34 -13.82 1.98 -5.27
N GLY A 35 -13.49 2.12 -3.99
CA GLY A 35 -14.03 1.26 -2.93
C GLY A 35 -15.56 1.26 -2.87
N LEU A 36 -16.18 2.44 -3.02
CA LEU A 36 -17.64 2.56 -3.09
C LEU A 36 -18.22 1.75 -4.26
N PHE A 37 -17.66 1.91 -5.46
CA PHE A 37 -18.10 1.16 -6.65
C PHE A 37 -17.91 -0.34 -6.52
N LEU A 38 -16.79 -0.78 -5.96
CA LEU A 38 -16.47 -2.20 -5.82
C LEU A 38 -17.28 -2.88 -4.70
N SER A 39 -17.84 -2.11 -3.76
CA SER A 39 -18.71 -2.64 -2.70
C SER A 39 -20.05 -3.15 -3.23
N ASP A 40 -20.61 -2.48 -4.25
CA ASP A 40 -21.78 -2.94 -4.98
C ASP A 40 -21.64 -2.59 -6.48
N PRO A 41 -20.94 -3.44 -7.26
CA PRO A 41 -20.65 -3.17 -8.67
C PRO A 41 -21.90 -3.03 -9.55
N GLN A 42 -23.03 -3.62 -9.13
CA GLN A 42 -24.28 -3.61 -9.88
C GLN A 42 -25.13 -2.37 -9.56
N LYS A 43 -24.82 -1.62 -8.49
CA LYS A 43 -25.56 -0.41 -8.15
C LYS A 43 -25.13 0.78 -9.01
N ILE A 44 -26.13 1.53 -9.47
CA ILE A 44 -25.91 2.85 -10.05
C ILE A 44 -25.87 3.86 -8.90
N TYR A 45 -24.71 4.47 -8.68
CA TYR A 45 -24.53 5.52 -7.69
C TYR A 45 -24.81 6.88 -8.31
N SER A 46 -25.77 7.61 -7.76
CA SER A 46 -26.01 9.00 -8.13
C SER A 46 -24.86 9.90 -7.69
N LYS A 47 -24.76 11.09 -8.31
CA LYS A 47 -23.75 12.08 -7.92
C LYS A 47 -23.89 12.48 -6.45
N ALA A 48 -25.13 12.63 -5.97
CA ALA A 48 -25.40 12.95 -4.57
C ALA A 48 -24.91 11.84 -3.63
N GLU A 49 -25.20 10.57 -3.92
CA GLU A 49 -24.70 9.43 -3.13
C GLU A 49 -23.17 9.37 -3.11
N ILE A 50 -22.53 9.60 -4.26
CA ILE A 50 -21.06 9.64 -4.36
C ILE A 50 -20.50 10.77 -3.48
N LEU A 51 -21.09 11.96 -3.57
CA LEU A 51 -20.68 13.12 -2.79
C LEU A 51 -20.80 12.87 -1.29
N GLU A 52 -21.93 12.32 -0.86
CA GLU A 52 -22.19 11.99 0.54
C GLU A 52 -21.21 10.94 1.09
N HIS A 53 -20.91 9.88 0.32
CA HIS A 53 -20.03 8.81 0.78
C HIS A 53 -18.54 9.19 0.76
N VAL A 54 -18.08 9.90 -0.28
CA VAL A 54 -16.64 10.16 -0.49
C VAL A 54 -16.21 11.50 0.13
N TRP A 55 -17.12 12.46 0.24
CA TRP A 55 -16.91 13.78 0.85
C TRP A 55 -17.96 14.09 1.95
N PRO A 56 -18.08 13.24 2.99
CA PRO A 56 -19.06 13.45 4.04
C PRO A 56 -18.82 14.80 4.73
N GLY A 57 -19.90 15.55 4.93
CA GLY A 57 -19.89 16.84 5.63
C GLY A 57 -19.10 17.96 4.93
N ARG A 58 -18.77 17.82 3.64
CA ARG A 58 -18.13 18.88 2.86
C ARG A 58 -19.04 19.40 1.75
N THR A 59 -19.09 20.72 1.60
CA THR A 59 -19.73 21.37 0.45
C THR A 59 -18.75 21.36 -0.72
N VAL A 60 -18.91 20.39 -1.62
CA VAL A 60 -18.16 20.29 -2.88
C VAL A 60 -19.14 20.20 -4.06
N THR A 61 -18.70 20.61 -5.24
CA THR A 61 -19.53 20.61 -6.44
C THR A 61 -19.51 19.26 -7.15
N GLU A 62 -20.50 18.99 -8.01
CA GLU A 62 -20.49 17.79 -8.85
C GLU A 62 -19.25 17.68 -9.75
N GLN A 63 -18.55 18.80 -10.00
CA GLN A 63 -17.32 18.84 -10.78
C GLN A 63 -16.25 17.91 -10.21
N VAL A 64 -16.15 17.79 -8.88
CA VAL A 64 -15.17 16.87 -8.28
C VAL A 64 -15.49 15.41 -8.58
N VAL A 65 -16.78 15.05 -8.70
CA VAL A 65 -17.18 13.71 -9.13
C VAL A 65 -16.67 13.44 -10.54
N PHE A 66 -16.92 14.37 -11.48
CA PHE A 66 -16.46 14.20 -12.88
C PHE A 66 -14.95 14.03 -12.99
N GLN A 67 -14.17 14.82 -12.24
CA GLN A 67 -12.70 14.69 -12.23
C GLN A 67 -12.24 13.32 -11.70
N ASN A 68 -12.86 12.82 -10.63
CA ASN A 68 -12.51 11.52 -10.08
C ASN A 68 -12.95 10.36 -10.99
N ILE A 69 -14.11 10.45 -11.65
CA ILE A 69 -14.54 9.49 -12.67
C ILE A 69 -13.56 9.46 -13.85
N GLY A 70 -13.14 10.63 -14.34
CA GLY A 70 -12.15 10.74 -15.41
C GLY A 70 -10.80 10.13 -15.02
N HIS A 71 -10.35 10.36 -13.77
CA HIS A 71 -9.12 9.76 -13.26
C HIS A 71 -9.22 8.22 -13.18
N LEU A 72 -10.34 7.68 -12.69
CA LEU A 72 -10.53 6.22 -12.64
C LEU A 72 -10.59 5.61 -14.06
N ARG A 73 -11.24 6.28 -15.02
CA ARG A 73 -11.24 5.85 -16.43
C ARG A 73 -9.84 5.89 -17.06
N ALA A 74 -9.04 6.89 -16.72
CA ALA A 74 -7.65 6.95 -17.18
C ALA A 74 -6.80 5.78 -16.64
N LEU A 75 -7.13 5.27 -15.44
CA LEU A 75 -6.42 4.14 -14.83
C LEU A 75 -6.90 2.78 -15.33
N PHE A 76 -8.21 2.60 -15.52
CA PHE A 76 -8.84 1.30 -15.73
C PHE A 76 -9.43 1.10 -17.14
N GLY A 77 -9.43 2.14 -17.96
CA GLY A 77 -10.09 2.20 -19.27
C GLY A 77 -11.40 2.97 -19.22
N ASP A 78 -11.82 3.53 -20.36
CA ASP A 78 -13.03 4.36 -20.46
C ASP A 78 -14.30 3.58 -20.10
N ASP A 79 -14.35 2.31 -20.50
CA ASP A 79 -15.46 1.39 -20.27
C ASP A 79 -15.58 0.91 -18.82
N ALA A 80 -14.59 1.18 -17.95
CA ALA A 80 -14.60 0.68 -16.57
C ALA A 80 -15.77 1.22 -15.75
N ILE A 81 -16.23 2.44 -16.08
CA ILE A 81 -17.35 3.11 -15.43
C ILE A 81 -18.31 3.59 -16.49
N LYS A 82 -19.56 3.14 -16.43
CA LYS A 82 -20.62 3.58 -17.34
C LYS A 82 -21.36 4.78 -16.77
N THR A 83 -21.59 5.79 -17.61
CA THR A 83 -22.43 6.95 -17.28
C THR A 83 -23.88 6.64 -17.65
N PHE A 84 -24.80 6.81 -16.70
CA PHE A 84 -26.24 6.81 -16.93
C PHE A 84 -26.76 8.24 -16.81
N SER A 85 -27.15 8.85 -17.93
CA SER A 85 -27.65 10.22 -17.98
C SER A 85 -28.74 10.46 -16.93
N LYS A 86 -28.58 11.52 -16.14
CA LYS A 86 -29.46 11.93 -15.03
C LYS A 86 -29.59 10.93 -13.86
N LYS A 87 -28.95 9.76 -13.92
CA LYS A 87 -28.99 8.75 -12.86
C LYS A 87 -27.68 8.68 -12.08
N GLY A 88 -26.53 8.61 -12.76
CA GLY A 88 -25.24 8.48 -12.10
C GLY A 88 -24.26 7.58 -12.83
N TYR A 89 -23.51 6.79 -12.06
CA TYR A 89 -22.39 5.98 -12.53
C TYR A 89 -22.47 4.56 -12.01
N GLN A 90 -21.99 3.61 -12.80
CA GLN A 90 -21.94 2.20 -12.43
C GLN A 90 -20.59 1.61 -12.83
N TRP A 91 -20.04 0.77 -11.98
CA TRP A 91 -18.87 -0.05 -12.32
C TRP A 91 -19.25 -1.10 -13.36
N GLN A 92 -18.36 -1.42 -14.30
CA GLN A 92 -18.66 -2.39 -15.36
C GLN A 92 -17.69 -3.58 -15.38
N LEU A 93 -16.51 -3.45 -14.78
CA LEU A 93 -15.52 -4.53 -14.82
C LEU A 93 -15.94 -5.65 -13.87
N PRO A 94 -15.78 -6.93 -14.26
CA PRO A 94 -16.00 -8.04 -13.35
C PRO A 94 -15.10 -7.91 -12.11
N VAL A 95 -15.71 -8.06 -10.93
CA VAL A 95 -15.01 -7.97 -9.64
C VAL A 95 -15.09 -9.33 -8.97
N GLN A 96 -13.95 -9.83 -8.50
CA GLN A 96 -13.86 -11.06 -7.72
C GLN A 96 -13.24 -10.77 -6.36
N PRO A 97 -13.76 -11.36 -5.26
CA PRO A 97 -13.03 -11.39 -4.01
C PRO A 97 -11.69 -12.09 -4.23
N SER A 98 -10.58 -11.44 -3.88
CA SER A 98 -9.33 -12.18 -3.77
C SER A 98 -9.34 -12.85 -2.41
N GLU A 99 -9.32 -14.17 -2.40
CA GLU A 99 -9.03 -14.91 -1.18
C GLU A 99 -7.68 -14.41 -0.66
N PRO A 100 -7.56 -14.09 0.63
CA PRO A 100 -6.25 -13.86 1.20
C PRO A 100 -5.47 -15.16 0.99
N VAL A 101 -4.50 -15.13 0.07
CA VAL A 101 -3.38 -16.05 0.17
C VAL A 101 -2.73 -15.68 1.50
N GLU A 102 -3.18 -16.37 2.55
CA GLU A 102 -2.40 -16.55 3.75
C GLU A 102 -1.03 -16.96 3.24
N ALA A 103 -0.07 -16.03 3.36
CA ALA A 103 1.32 -16.39 3.24
C ALA A 103 1.52 -17.49 4.27
N GLN A 104 1.47 -18.74 3.82
CA GLN A 104 1.86 -19.88 4.62
C GLN A 104 3.25 -19.54 5.16
N PRO A 105 3.47 -19.65 6.48
CA PRO A 105 4.79 -19.47 7.02
C PRO A 105 5.67 -20.46 6.28
N GLU A 106 6.70 -19.95 5.60
CA GLU A 106 7.77 -20.75 5.05
C GLU A 106 8.37 -21.51 6.22
N ALA A 107 7.86 -22.73 6.40
CA ALA A 107 8.42 -23.72 7.27
C ALA A 107 9.78 -24.06 6.69
N GLU A 108 10.80 -23.34 7.12
CA GLU A 108 12.18 -23.74 6.94
C GLU A 108 12.45 -24.92 7.89
N GLN A 109 11.87 -26.07 7.53
CA GLN A 109 12.31 -27.38 7.99
C GLN A 109 13.59 -27.74 7.23
N GLN A 110 14.74 -27.36 7.78
CA GLN A 110 16.01 -27.99 7.42
C GLN A 110 17.02 -27.87 8.55
N GLN A 111 17.04 -28.88 9.44
CA GLN A 111 18.28 -29.59 9.80
C GLN A 111 17.98 -30.73 10.80
N ALA A 112 17.80 -31.91 10.25
CA ALA A 112 18.19 -33.14 10.92
C ALA A 112 18.74 -34.09 9.87
N GLN A 113 20.07 -34.19 9.74
CA GLN A 113 20.72 -35.49 9.57
C GLN A 113 22.06 -35.54 10.33
N PRO A 114 22.34 -36.64 11.05
CA PRO A 114 23.52 -36.83 11.87
C PRO A 114 24.59 -37.61 11.12
N VAL A 115 25.83 -37.12 11.04
CA VAL A 115 27.00 -37.98 10.81
C VAL A 115 28.24 -37.40 11.48
N ALA A 116 28.70 -38.11 12.50
CA ALA A 116 30.05 -38.23 13.06
C ALA A 116 31.11 -37.14 12.80
N ALA A 117 31.56 -36.53 13.91
CA ALA A 117 32.90 -35.97 14.14
C ALA A 117 34.02 -37.04 13.92
N PRO A 118 35.34 -36.77 14.06
CA PRO A 118 36.02 -35.55 14.58
C PRO A 118 37.32 -35.15 13.84
N SER A 119 37.78 -33.92 14.05
CA SER A 119 39.20 -33.47 14.12
C SER A 119 39.18 -31.95 14.02
N ALA A 120 39.86 -31.15 14.82
CA ALA A 120 40.61 -31.34 16.04
C ALA A 120 40.90 -29.89 16.51
N THR A 121 40.84 -29.66 17.81
CA THR A 121 41.67 -28.68 18.52
C THR A 121 41.59 -27.21 18.10
N SER A 122 40.71 -26.47 18.76
CA SER A 122 41.02 -25.09 19.20
C SER A 122 40.73 -25.07 20.70
N THR A 123 41.75 -25.35 21.53
CA THR A 123 42.35 -24.36 22.44
C THR A 123 41.30 -23.33 22.86
N GLU A 124 40.49 -23.65 23.86
CA GLU A 124 40.73 -23.27 25.25
C GLU A 124 41.09 -21.79 25.36
N GLN A 125 40.11 -20.93 25.65
CA GLN A 125 40.20 -19.95 26.74
C GLN A 125 38.80 -19.65 27.28
N VAL A 126 38.60 -20.09 28.52
CA VAL A 126 37.54 -19.71 29.44
C VAL A 126 37.95 -18.39 30.11
N SER A 127 37.00 -17.46 30.24
CA SER A 127 36.76 -16.56 31.39
C SER A 127 35.85 -15.43 30.88
N GLU A 128 34.54 -15.55 31.04
CA GLU A 128 33.80 -15.23 32.27
C GLU A 128 33.80 -13.71 32.53
N GLU A 129 32.83 -13.01 31.92
CA GLU A 129 32.14 -11.93 32.63
C GLU A 129 30.73 -11.79 32.06
N ALA A 130 29.79 -12.41 32.76
CA ALA A 130 28.38 -12.14 32.61
C ALA A 130 28.08 -10.75 33.17
N GLN A 131 27.50 -9.87 32.36
CA GLN A 131 26.57 -8.84 32.83
C GLN A 131 25.69 -8.36 31.68
N SER A 132 24.52 -8.97 31.64
CA SER A 132 23.28 -8.52 31.01
C SER A 132 23.02 -7.02 31.21
N LEU A 133 22.59 -6.30 30.17
CA LEU A 133 21.60 -5.20 30.20
C LEU A 133 21.22 -4.82 28.73
N PRO A 134 20.00 -4.30 28.50
CA PRO A 134 19.21 -4.58 27.28
C PRO A 134 19.54 -3.74 26.04
N TRP A 135 19.24 -4.34 24.89
CA TRP A 135 19.54 -3.95 23.49
C TRP A 135 18.79 -2.73 22.94
N LYS A 136 18.61 -1.70 23.74
CA LYS A 136 18.03 -0.44 23.27
C LYS A 136 18.92 0.62 23.88
N TRP A 137 19.26 1.67 23.15
CA TRP A 137 20.07 2.80 23.61
C TRP A 137 21.61 2.67 23.51
N LEU A 138 22.15 2.41 22.32
CA LEU A 138 23.41 3.05 21.87
C LEU A 138 23.29 3.40 20.39
N ALA A 139 22.70 4.56 20.13
CA ALA A 139 22.68 5.19 18.81
C ALA A 139 24.07 5.73 18.45
N PRO A 140 24.57 5.57 17.21
CA PRO A 140 25.76 6.28 16.77
C PRO A 140 25.41 7.75 16.47
N LEU A 141 26.05 8.63 17.25
CA LEU A 141 26.29 10.04 16.96
C LEU A 141 27.33 10.14 15.81
N ALA A 142 27.04 10.88 14.73
CA ALA A 142 28.04 11.35 13.76
C ALA A 142 27.62 12.75 13.28
N ALA A 143 28.15 13.83 13.87
CA ALA A 143 29.28 14.63 13.37
C ALA A 143 29.02 15.16 11.93
N LEU A 144 28.51 16.37 11.69
CA LEU A 144 29.13 17.71 11.88
C LEU A 144 30.50 17.84 11.17
N ILE A 145 30.47 18.30 9.91
CA ILE A 145 31.62 18.91 9.24
C ILE A 145 31.22 20.31 8.75
N ILE A 146 32.02 21.26 9.18
CA ILE A 146 32.00 22.71 8.94
C ILE A 146 32.51 23.00 7.53
N GLY A 147 31.80 23.85 6.79
CA GLY A 147 32.28 24.45 5.55
C GLY A 147 32.02 25.96 5.56
N ALA A 148 33.04 26.73 5.93
CA ALA A 148 33.06 28.18 5.95
C ALA A 148 33.52 28.76 4.59
N GLY A 149 33.07 29.98 4.29
CA GLY A 149 33.66 30.87 3.28
C GLY A 149 32.75 31.06 2.04
N VAL A 150 32.59 32.25 1.46
CA VAL A 150 33.25 33.55 1.62
C VAL A 150 32.28 34.63 1.13
N LEU A 151 32.29 35.76 1.84
CA LEU A 151 31.61 37.01 1.54
C LEU A 151 32.22 37.69 0.30
N ALA A 152 31.42 38.14 -0.68
CA ALA A 152 31.85 39.15 -1.65
C ALA A 152 30.65 39.98 -2.15
N LEU A 153 30.67 41.28 -1.83
CA LEU A 153 29.89 42.36 -2.44
C LEU A 153 30.09 42.40 -3.96
N MET A 154 29.07 42.82 -4.72
CA MET A 154 29.15 44.01 -5.61
C MET A 154 27.81 44.34 -6.29
N VAL A 155 27.48 45.65 -6.19
CA VAL A 155 26.58 46.51 -7.00
C VAL A 155 25.06 46.25 -6.97
#